data_AF-A0A7H0YHE5-F1
#
_entry.id   AF-A0A7H0YHE5-F1
#
_cell.length_a   1.000
_cell.length_b   1.000
_cell.length_c   1.000
_cell.angle_alpha   90.00
_cell.angle_beta   90.00
_cell.angle_gamma   90.00
#
_symmetry.space_group_name_H-M   'P 1'
#
loop_
_entity.id
_entity.type
_entity.pdbx_description
1 polymer ?
#
loop_
_entity_poly.entity_id
_entity_poly.type
_entity_poly.pdbx_seq_one_letter_code
_entity_poly.pdbx_strand_id
1 'polypeptide(L)'
;MIGVNNLNTVIDGNDLPILMNGKTYKGFYVSYSNYSKDVAVYGSDTTALVLGQMELFFVLNGDHRKQYKEFITQGFDKCLLYFKENMHDMNKYSDKL
;
A
#
# COMPACT_ATOMS: atom_id res chain seq x y z
N MET A 1 -13.94 15.17 14.53
CA MET A 1 -14.34 14.25 13.46
C MET A 1 -13.77 14.80 12.17
N ILE A 2 -12.71 14.20 11.65
CA ILE A 2 -12.13 14.62 10.37
C ILE A 2 -12.87 13.84 9.30
N GLY A 3 -13.48 14.57 8.35
CA GLY A 3 -14.22 13.97 7.24
C GLY A 3 -13.31 13.05 6.43
N VAL A 4 -13.65 11.76 6.45
CA VAL A 4 -13.02 10.74 5.62
C VAL A 4 -13.45 11.02 4.18
N ASN A 5 -12.58 11.68 3.42
CA ASN A 5 -12.72 11.73 1.96
C ASN A 5 -12.45 10.32 1.43
N ASN A 6 -13.53 9.57 1.20
CA ASN A 6 -13.58 8.16 0.79
C ASN A 6 -13.01 7.92 -0.63
N LEU A 7 -11.70 8.07 -0.81
CA LEU A 7 -11.02 7.78 -2.08
C LEU A 7 -10.14 6.53 -2.01
N ASN A 8 -9.70 6.12 -0.82
CA ASN A 8 -8.93 4.90 -0.58
C ASN A 8 -9.52 4.14 0.60
N THR A 9 -9.79 2.84 0.44
CA THR A 9 -10.19 2.00 1.57
C THR A 9 -8.94 1.41 2.20
N VAL A 10 -8.59 1.87 3.40
CA VAL A 10 -7.58 1.21 4.24
C VAL A 10 -8.11 -0.17 4.61
N ILE A 11 -7.34 -1.20 4.29
CA ILE A 11 -7.68 -2.59 4.55
C ILE A 11 -7.33 -2.93 5.99
N ASP A 12 -6.05 -2.75 6.34
CA ASP A 12 -5.48 -2.99 7.66
C ASP A 12 -4.02 -2.49 7.70
N GLY A 13 -3.41 -2.44 8.88
CA GLY A 13 -2.04 -1.97 9.10
C GLY A 13 -1.67 -1.93 10.58
N ASN A 14 -0.49 -1.40 10.89
CA ASN A 14 -0.14 -1.07 12.27
C ASN A 14 0.78 0.14 12.35
N ASP A 15 0.78 0.78 13.52
CA ASP A 15 1.57 1.99 13.79
C ASP A 15 2.97 1.68 14.37
N LEU A 16 3.44 0.43 14.29
CA LEU A 16 4.76 0.08 14.82
C LEU A 16 5.87 0.79 14.00
N PRO A 17 6.90 1.35 14.65
CA PRO A 17 8.00 1.98 13.93
C PRO A 17 8.70 1.02 12.97
N ILE A 18 8.98 1.48 11.76
CA ILE A 18 9.67 0.71 10.72
C ILE A 18 10.93 1.45 10.30
N LEU A 19 12.07 0.76 10.33
CA LEU A 19 13.34 1.29 9.81
C LEU A 19 13.51 0.83 8.36
N MET A 20 13.52 1.78 7.42
CA MET A 20 13.77 1.51 6.01
C MET A 20 14.77 2.54 5.47
N ASN A 21 15.81 2.06 4.79
CA ASN A 21 16.86 2.89 4.18
C ASN A 21 17.45 3.95 5.14
N GLY A 22 17.62 3.59 6.42
CA GLY A 22 18.17 4.49 7.44
C GLY A 22 17.19 5.53 8.01
N LYS A 23 15.93 5.53 7.59
CA LYS A 23 14.86 6.40 8.12
C LYS A 23 13.81 5.58 8.87
N THR A 24 13.34 6.11 10.00
CA THR A 24 12.22 5.52 10.75
C THR A 24 10.90 6.12 10.28
N TYR A 25 9.93 5.25 9.97
CA TYR A 25 8.59 5.59 9.54
C TYR A 25 7.56 5.20 10.61
N LYS A 26 6.46 5.95 10.67
CA LYS A 26 5.36 5.67 11.60
C LYS A 26 4.39 4.65 10.99
N GLY A 27 4.70 3.38 11.17
CA GLY A 27 3.80 2.30 10.77
C GLY A 27 3.69 2.10 9.27
N PHE A 28 2.74 1.26 8.90
CA PHE A 28 2.34 1.01 7.53
C PHE A 28 0.86 0.64 7.49
N TYR A 29 0.27 0.77 6.32
CA TYR A 29 -1.06 0.23 6.04
C TYR A 29 -1.17 -0.20 4.59
N VAL A 30 -2.13 -1.06 4.29
CA VAL A 30 -2.48 -1.41 2.91
C VAL A 30 -3.79 -0.73 2.55
N SER A 31 -3.85 -0.09 1.39
CA SER A 31 -5.06 0.51 0.86
C SER A 31 -5.41 -0.07 -0.51
N TYR A 32 -6.70 -0.07 -0.82
CA TYR A 32 -7.21 -0.42 -2.14
C TYR A 32 -7.99 0.75 -2.73
N SER A 33 -7.76 0.99 -4.02
CA SER A 33 -8.51 1.96 -4.82
C SER A 33 -9.12 1.27 -6.04
N ASN A 34 -10.42 1.52 -6.25
CA ASN A 34 -11.20 1.03 -7.38
C ASN A 34 -12.18 2.09 -7.93
N TYR A 35 -11.96 3.35 -7.57
CA TYR A 35 -12.84 4.42 -7.97
C TYR A 35 -12.54 4.86 -9.41
N SER A 36 -13.57 5.20 -10.18
CA SER A 36 -13.45 5.61 -11.58
C SER A 36 -12.46 6.76 -11.83
N LYS A 37 -12.29 7.67 -10.86
CA LYS A 37 -11.30 8.76 -10.90
C LYS A 37 -9.86 8.25 -10.71
N ASP A 38 -9.68 7.27 -9.85
CA ASP A 38 -8.37 6.67 -9.61
C ASP A 38 -8.03 5.67 -10.72
N VAL A 39 -9.00 4.92 -11.24
CA VAL A 39 -8.84 4.15 -12.49
C VAL A 39 -8.47 5.05 -13.66
N ALA A 40 -8.98 6.28 -13.74
CA ALA A 40 -8.56 7.24 -14.77
C ALA A 40 -7.11 7.71 -14.60
N VAL A 41 -6.57 7.73 -13.37
CA VAL A 41 -5.18 8.10 -13.08
C VAL A 41 -4.25 6.89 -13.24
N TYR A 42 -4.55 5.79 -12.55
CA TYR A 42 -3.75 4.58 -12.45
C TYR A 42 -3.91 3.62 -13.63
N GLY A 43 -5.03 3.69 -14.37
CA GLY A 43 -5.35 2.82 -15.50
C GLY A 43 -6.07 1.52 -15.12
N SER A 44 -6.14 1.19 -13.83
CA SER A 44 -6.83 0.02 -13.27
C SER A 44 -7.14 0.26 -11.80
N ASP A 45 -7.85 -0.69 -11.17
CA ASP A 45 -7.82 -0.85 -9.72
C ASP A 45 -6.36 -0.95 -9.24
N THR A 46 -6.08 -0.51 -8.01
CA THR A 46 -4.75 -0.63 -7.41
C THR A 46 -4.82 -1.05 -5.95
N THR A 47 -3.78 -1.75 -5.52
CA THR A 47 -3.54 -2.05 -4.12
C THR A 47 -2.17 -1.49 -3.73
N ALA A 48 -2.14 -0.64 -2.72
CA ALA A 48 -0.94 0.06 -2.27
C ALA A 48 -0.54 -0.38 -0.87
N LEU A 49 0.71 -0.78 -0.70
CA LEU A 49 1.39 -0.85 0.59
C LEU A 49 1.99 0.53 0.88
N VAL A 50 1.46 1.21 1.89
CA VAL A 50 1.86 2.56 2.27
C VAL A 50 2.69 2.50 3.52
N LEU A 51 3.89 3.09 3.48
CA LEU A 51 4.77 3.21 4.62
C LEU A 51 4.70 4.62 5.20
N GLY A 52 4.67 4.70 6.53
CA GLY A 52 4.43 5.94 7.25
C GLY A 52 3.00 6.46 7.07
N GLN A 53 2.80 7.73 7.39
CA GLN A 53 1.52 8.41 7.20
C GLN A 53 1.50 9.05 5.80
N MET A 54 1.40 8.22 4.76
CA MET A 54 1.43 8.63 3.35
C MET A 54 2.81 9.13 2.85
N GLU A 55 3.90 8.51 3.32
CA GLU A 55 5.27 8.96 2.98
C GLU A 55 5.92 8.18 1.85
N LEU A 56 5.63 6.88 1.72
CA LEU A 56 6.09 6.03 0.62
C LEU A 56 4.97 5.08 0.19
N PHE A 57 4.89 4.84 -1.12
CA PHE A 57 3.81 4.08 -1.75
C PHE A 57 4.38 2.99 -2.65
N PHE A 58 4.17 1.73 -2.26
CA PHE A 58 4.46 0.56 -3.08
C PHE A 58 3.16 0.06 -3.71
N VAL A 59 2.94 0.35 -5.00
CA VAL A 59 1.64 0.21 -5.65
C VAL A 59 1.66 -0.91 -6.69
N LEU A 60 0.72 -1.85 -6.58
CA LEU A 60 0.45 -2.89 -7.57
C LEU A 60 -0.86 -2.58 -8.33
N ASN A 61 -0.90 -2.91 -9.61
CA ASN A 61 -2.12 -2.93 -10.42
C ASN A 61 -2.97 -4.15 -10.05
N GLY A 62 -4.24 -3.93 -9.74
CA GLY A 62 -5.21 -4.97 -9.40
C GLY A 62 -5.61 -5.01 -7.92
N ASP A 63 -6.48 -5.97 -7.61
CA ASP A 63 -6.97 -6.25 -6.26
C ASP A 63 -6.11 -7.34 -5.59
N HIS A 64 -5.20 -6.92 -4.72
CA HIS A 64 -4.33 -7.79 -3.92
C HIS A 64 -4.78 -7.86 -2.46
N ARG A 65 -6.01 -7.41 -2.14
CA ARG A 65 -6.48 -7.29 -0.76
C ARG A 65 -6.47 -8.63 -0.02
N LYS A 66 -6.82 -9.71 -0.71
CA LYS A 66 -6.87 -11.06 -0.12
C LYS A 66 -5.49 -11.51 0.32
N GLN A 67 -4.49 -11.30 -0.54
CA GLN A 67 -3.10 -11.70 -0.31
C GLN A 67 -2.50 -10.86 0.82
N TYR A 68 -2.66 -9.54 0.79
CA TYR A 68 -2.15 -8.68 1.85
C TYR A 68 -2.78 -8.96 3.22
N LYS A 69 -4.06 -9.32 3.29
CA LYS A 69 -4.71 -9.71 4.57
C LYS A 69 -4.01 -10.87 5.28
N GLU A 70 -3.35 -11.77 4.54
CA GLU A 70 -2.60 -12.89 5.10
C GLU A 70 -1.24 -12.46 5.69
N PHE A 71 -0.70 -11.33 5.23
CA PHE A 71 0.65 -10.86 5.56
C PHE A 71 0.69 -9.69 6.54
N ILE A 72 -0.35 -8.85 6.62
CA ILE A 72 -0.35 -7.65 7.47
C ILE A 72 -0.08 -7.99 8.95
N THR A 73 -0.65 -9.09 9.45
CA THR A 73 -0.45 -9.56 10.84
C THR A 73 0.98 -10.07 11.09
N GLN A 74 1.74 -10.36 10.03
CA GLN A 74 3.15 -10.78 10.10
C GLN A 74 4.12 -9.59 9.99
N GLY A 75 3.61 -8.37 9.75
CA GLY A 75 4.39 -7.14 9.72
C GLY A 75 4.80 -6.67 8.32
N PHE A 76 5.40 -5.48 8.29
CA PHE A 76 5.74 -4.76 7.06
C PHE A 76 6.65 -5.56 6.12
N ASP A 77 7.67 -6.24 6.65
CA ASP A 77 8.63 -6.97 5.83
C ASP A 77 7.99 -8.06 4.98
N LYS A 78 6.94 -8.72 5.49
CA LYS A 78 6.18 -9.73 4.74
C LYS A 78 5.34 -9.10 3.64
N CYS A 79 4.71 -7.96 3.91
CA CYS A 79 4.01 -7.18 2.87
C CYS A 79 4.98 -6.67 1.79
N LEU A 80 6.17 -6.20 2.18
CA LEU A 80 7.18 -5.71 1.25
C LEU A 80 7.77 -6.85 0.40
N LEU A 81 7.94 -8.05 0.99
CA LEU A 81 8.34 -9.24 0.24
C LEU A 81 7.30 -9.58 -0.84
N TYR A 82 6.01 -9.59 -0.47
CA TYR A 82 4.93 -9.81 -1.44
C TYR A 82 4.98 -8.78 -2.58
N PHE A 83 5.17 -7.50 -2.27
CA PHE A 83 5.35 -6.46 -3.29
C PHE A 83 6.53 -6.77 -4.22
N LYS A 84 7.69 -7.13 -3.68
CA LYS A 84 8.90 -7.47 -4.45
C LYS A 84 8.69 -8.66 -5.39
N GLU A 85 7.98 -9.69 -4.92
CA GLU A 85 7.66 -10.89 -5.71
C GLU A 85 6.65 -10.60 -6.84
N ASN A 86 5.85 -9.53 -6.70
CA ASN A 86 4.82 -9.13 -7.66
C ASN A 86 5.17 -7.84 -8.41
N MET A 87 6.46 -7.45 -8.49
CA MET A 87 6.90 -6.24 -9.21
C MET A 87 6.53 -6.23 -10.70
N HIS A 88 6.17 -7.37 -11.29
CA HIS A 88 5.64 -7.45 -12.65
C HIS A 88 4.29 -6.71 -12.79
N ASP A 89 3.52 -6.59 -11.71
CA ASP A 89 2.26 -5.85 -11.62
C ASP A 89 2.46 -4.42 -11.10
N MET A 90 3.72 -3.97 -10.91
CA MET A 90 4.01 -2.66 -10.33
C MET A 90 3.39 -1.52 -11.14
N ASN A 91 2.62 -0.67 -10.47
CA ASN A 91 2.06 0.51 -11.08
C ASN A 91 3.16 1.56 -11.33
N LYS A 92 3.05 2.31 -12.44
CA LYS A 92 3.99 3.37 -12.83
C LYS A 92 4.18 4.49 -11.79
N TYR A 93 3.24 4.67 -10.87
CA TYR A 93 3.29 5.64 -9.77
C TYR A 93 3.83 5.06 -8.46
N SER A 94 4.28 3.81 -8.44
CA SER A 94 4.95 3.23 -7.27
C SER A 94 6.28 3.95 -7.03
N ASP A 95 6.59 4.24 -5.77
CA ASP A 95 7.92 4.64 -5.35
C ASP A 95 8.94 3.54 -5.64
N LYS A 96 10.18 3.96 -5.87
CA LYS A 96 11.30 3.05 -6.08
C LYS A 96 11.78 2.50 -4.72
N LEU A 97 12.12 1.21 -4.73
CA LEU A 97 12.75 0.50 -3.63
C LEU A 97 14.17 1.01 -3.33
#